data_AF-A0A5H2P1C9-F1
#
_entry.id   AF-A0A5H2P1C9-F1
#
_cell.length_a   1.000
_cell.length_b   1.000
_cell.length_c   1.000
_cell.angle_alpha   90.00
_cell.angle_beta   90.00
_cell.angle_gamma   90.00
#
_symmetry.space_group_name_H-M   'P 1'
#
loop_
_entity.id
_entity.type
_entity.pdbx_description
1 polymer ?
#
loop_
_entity_poly.entity_id
_entity_poly.type
_entity_poly.pdbx_seq_one_letter_code
_entity_poly.pdbx_strand_id
1 'polypeptide(L)'
;ALKLILKEYVAPTQANLILFFLGPIVTLIFALLGYAVIPYGPGLALGDMELGILFMLAVSSLATYGILLAGWSANSKYAFLGSLRSTAQLISYELVLSSVLLIIIMITNSLNLNINVQFQKIIWLGIPLFVILIIFFIGAVAETNR
;
A
#
# COMPACT_ATOMS: atom_id res chain seq x y z
N ALA A 1 8.72 -6.62 -19.87
CA ALA A 1 9.31 -7.76 -19.14
C ALA A 1 10.47 -8.41 -19.92
N LEU A 2 10.23 -8.98 -21.11
CA LEU A 2 11.24 -9.72 -21.90
C LEU A 2 12.59 -8.99 -22.04
N LYS A 3 12.56 -7.69 -22.37
CA LYS A 3 13.76 -6.85 -22.49
C LYS A 3 14.61 -6.78 -21.21
N LEU A 4 13.99 -6.79 -20.03
CA LEU A 4 14.71 -6.69 -18.75
C LEU A 4 15.32 -8.03 -18.35
N ILE A 5 14.67 -9.14 -18.68
CA ILE A 5 15.17 -10.51 -18.39
C ILE A 5 16.40 -10.82 -19.25
N LEU A 6 16.42 -10.36 -20.49
CA LEU A 6 17.53 -10.56 -21.42
C LEU A 6 18.71 -9.60 -21.18
N LYS A 7 18.54 -8.58 -20.33
CA LYS A 7 19.59 -7.59 -20.09
C LYS A 7 20.60 -8.13 -19.09
N GLU A 8 21.89 -7.91 -19.36
CA GLU A 8 22.97 -8.30 -18.45
C GLU A 8 22.79 -7.68 -17.06
N TYR A 9 23.06 -8.50 -16.05
CA TYR A 9 22.98 -8.11 -14.65
C TYR A 9 24.21 -7.27 -14.27
N VAL A 10 23.99 -6.02 -13.86
CA VAL A 10 25.03 -5.13 -13.35
C VAL A 10 24.74 -4.85 -11.87
N ALA A 11 25.50 -5.49 -10.98
CA ALA A 11 25.44 -5.22 -9.55
C ALA A 11 26.33 -4.04 -9.16
N PRO A 12 25.90 -3.14 -8.25
CA PRO A 12 26.80 -2.18 -7.65
C PRO A 12 27.84 -2.90 -6.77
N THR A 13 29.13 -2.60 -6.94
CA THR A 13 30.23 -3.27 -6.23
C THR A 13 30.29 -2.95 -4.73
N GLN A 14 29.71 -1.82 -4.30
CA GLN A 14 29.71 -1.34 -2.91
C GLN A 14 28.38 -1.61 -2.18
N ALA A 15 27.40 -2.22 -2.84
CA ALA A 15 26.07 -2.45 -2.28
C ALA A 15 26.00 -3.75 -1.45
N ASN A 16 25.10 -3.77 -0.48
CA ASN A 16 24.77 -5.02 0.21
C ASN A 16 23.80 -5.85 -0.65
N LEU A 17 24.31 -6.92 -1.27
CA LEU A 17 23.55 -7.77 -2.19
C LEU A 17 22.30 -8.37 -1.57
N ILE A 18 22.34 -8.78 -0.29
CA ILE A 18 21.19 -9.41 0.37
C ILE A 18 20.04 -8.41 0.49
N LEU A 19 20.32 -7.21 1.00
CA LEU A 19 19.33 -6.15 1.17
C LEU A 19 18.82 -5.63 -0.18
N PHE A 20 19.69 -5.59 -1.19
CA PHE A 20 19.36 -5.13 -2.54
C PHE A 20 18.31 -6.01 -3.21
N PHE A 21 18.37 -7.34 -3.02
CA PHE A 21 17.35 -8.26 -3.52
C PHE A 21 16.13 -8.36 -2.60
N LEU A 22 16.32 -8.35 -1.28
CA LEU A 22 15.21 -8.45 -0.34
C LEU A 22 14.27 -7.24 -0.39
N GLY A 23 14.79 -6.02 -0.57
CA GLY A 23 13.97 -4.81 -0.62
C GLY A 23 12.82 -4.92 -1.64
N PRO A 24 13.11 -5.14 -2.94
CA PRO A 24 12.09 -5.33 -3.96
C PRO A 24 11.15 -6.52 -3.70
N ILE A 25 11.68 -7.65 -3.22
CA ILE A 25 10.87 -8.84 -2.91
C ILE A 25 9.84 -8.53 -1.81
N VAL A 26 10.27 -7.87 -0.73
CA VAL A 26 9.41 -7.48 0.39
C VAL A 26 8.28 -6.55 -0.09
N THR A 27 8.61 -5.52 -0.88
CA THR A 27 7.58 -4.61 -1.41
C THR A 27 6.55 -5.33 -2.28
N LEU A 28 6.99 -6.29 -3.10
CA LEU A 28 6.11 -7.03 -3.98
C LEU A 28 5.22 -8.02 -3.22
N ILE A 29 5.75 -8.71 -2.21
CA ILE A 29 4.98 -9.63 -1.37
C ILE A 29 3.86 -8.87 -0.64
N PHE A 30 4.17 -7.75 0.01
CA PHE A 30 3.15 -6.97 0.73
C PHE A 30 2.13 -6.34 -0.23
N ALA A 31 2.56 -5.85 -1.40
CA ALA A 31 1.62 -5.36 -2.42
C ALA A 31 0.63 -6.45 -2.87
N LEU A 32 1.08 -7.70 -3.04
CA LEU A 32 0.22 -8.82 -3.42
C LEU A 32 -0.67 -9.30 -2.26
N LEU A 33 -0.17 -9.30 -1.02
CA LEU A 33 -0.96 -9.66 0.15
C LEU A 33 -2.16 -8.72 0.36
N GLY A 34 -2.03 -7.45 -0.01
CA GLY A 34 -3.15 -6.49 0.04
C GLY A 34 -4.37 -6.95 -0.77
N TYR A 35 -4.17 -7.70 -1.85
CA TYR A 35 -5.26 -8.23 -2.68
C TYR A 35 -6.02 -9.40 -2.04
N ALA A 36 -5.50 -10.02 -0.98
CA ALA A 36 -6.13 -11.20 -0.37
C ALA A 36 -7.51 -10.89 0.25
N VAL A 37 -7.73 -9.66 0.71
CA VAL A 37 -8.96 -9.28 1.43
C VAL A 37 -9.95 -8.54 0.51
N ILE A 38 -9.55 -8.18 -0.71
CA ILE A 38 -10.41 -7.43 -1.63
C ILE A 38 -11.57 -8.33 -2.10
N PRO A 39 -12.84 -7.94 -1.86
CA PRO A 39 -13.98 -8.69 -2.35
C PRO A 39 -14.30 -8.30 -3.81
N TYR A 40 -14.33 -9.28 -4.70
CA TYR A 40 -14.70 -9.07 -6.12
C TYR A 40 -16.19 -9.21 -6.39
N GLY A 41 -16.95 -9.71 -5.41
CA GLY A 41 -18.38 -9.94 -5.49
C GLY A 41 -18.89 -10.64 -4.22
N PRO A 42 -20.20 -10.87 -4.11
CA PRO A 42 -20.78 -11.56 -2.95
C PRO A 42 -20.21 -12.98 -2.84
N GLY A 43 -19.46 -13.25 -1.77
CA GLY A 43 -18.78 -14.53 -1.56
C GLY A 43 -17.53 -14.77 -2.42
N LEU A 44 -17.10 -13.77 -3.21
CA LEU A 44 -15.91 -13.83 -4.08
C LEU A 44 -14.75 -13.04 -3.47
N ALA A 45 -14.40 -13.35 -2.23
CA ALA A 45 -13.19 -12.85 -1.56
C ALA A 45 -12.25 -14.03 -1.31
N LEU A 46 -10.94 -13.82 -1.49
CA LEU A 46 -9.94 -14.87 -1.20
C LEU A 46 -9.84 -15.15 0.30
N GLY A 47 -9.95 -14.11 1.13
CA GLY A 47 -10.08 -14.22 2.57
C GLY A 47 -11.15 -13.26 3.09
N ASP A 48 -12.32 -13.80 3.46
CA ASP A 48 -13.35 -13.05 4.18
C ASP A 48 -12.95 -12.92 5.66
N MET A 49 -12.19 -11.87 5.97
CA MET A 49 -11.68 -11.59 7.31
C MET A 49 -12.56 -10.57 8.04
N GLU A 50 -12.94 -10.85 9.29
CA GLU A 50 -13.68 -9.91 10.14
C GLU A 50 -12.91 -8.59 10.35
N LEU A 51 -11.57 -8.66 10.41
CA LEU A 51 -10.66 -7.52 10.59
C LEU A 51 -10.02 -7.06 9.27
N GLY A 52 -10.75 -7.16 8.16
CA GLY A 52 -10.21 -6.95 6.81
C GLY A 52 -9.57 -5.58 6.57
N ILE A 53 -10.18 -4.49 7.08
CA ILE A 53 -9.60 -3.14 6.94
C ILE A 53 -8.30 -3.00 7.74
N LEU A 54 -8.25 -3.55 8.96
CA LEU A 54 -7.03 -3.51 9.78
C LEU A 54 -5.89 -4.29 9.13
N PHE A 55 -6.20 -5.42 8.49
CA PHE A 55 -5.21 -6.17 7.72
C PHE A 55 -4.62 -5.33 6.58
N MET A 56 -5.47 -4.60 5.83
CA MET A 56 -5.01 -3.72 4.75
C MET A 56 -4.04 -2.64 5.26
N LEU A 57 -4.36 -2.00 6.39
CA LEU A 57 -3.50 -1.00 7.04
C LEU A 57 -2.18 -1.60 7.56
N ALA A 58 -2.23 -2.83 8.11
CA ALA A 58 -1.01 -3.51 8.55
C ALA A 58 -0.10 -3.85 7.37
N VAL A 59 -0.67 -4.24 6.23
CA VAL A 59 0.09 -4.58 5.03
C VAL A 59 0.68 -3.34 4.36
N SER A 60 -0.04 -2.22 4.29
CA SER A 60 0.49 -0.95 3.76
C SER A 60 1.71 -0.46 4.54
N SER A 61 1.62 -0.47 5.88
CA SER A 61 2.71 -0.02 6.73
C SER A 61 3.96 -0.88 6.57
N LEU A 62 3.80 -2.20 6.43
CA LEU A 62 4.91 -3.12 6.17
C LEU A 62 5.56 -2.92 4.79
N ALA A 63 4.78 -2.53 3.77
CA ALA A 63 5.31 -2.28 2.44
C ALA A 63 6.30 -1.09 2.42
N THR A 64 6.09 -0.08 3.25
CA THR A 64 6.97 1.11 3.31
C THR A 64 8.41 0.76 3.72
N TYR A 65 8.59 -0.27 4.58
CA TYR A 65 9.91 -0.72 5.00
C TYR A 65 10.75 -1.26 3.83
N GLY A 66 10.12 -1.89 2.84
CA GLY A 66 10.83 -2.40 1.67
C GLY A 66 11.53 -1.30 0.86
N ILE A 67 10.94 -0.09 0.82
CA ILE A 67 11.50 1.07 0.12
C ILE A 67 12.72 1.62 0.86
N LEU A 68 12.65 1.69 2.19
CA LEU A 68 13.77 2.13 3.01
C LEU A 68 14.95 1.15 2.93
N LEU A 69 14.69 -0.16 3.00
CA LEU A 69 15.72 -1.19 2.89
C LEU A 69 16.38 -1.18 1.50
N ALA A 70 15.61 -1.00 0.43
CA ALA A 70 16.13 -0.90 -0.92
C ALA A 70 17.09 0.30 -1.07
N GLY A 71 16.73 1.47 -0.54
CA GLY A 71 17.59 2.66 -0.61
C GLY A 71 18.84 2.56 0.26
N TRP A 72 18.76 1.91 1.42
CA TRP A 72 19.91 1.67 2.30
C TRP A 72 20.92 0.68 1.68
N SER A 73 20.44 -0.31 0.92
CA SER A 73 21.29 -1.32 0.28
C SER A 73 22.30 -0.76 -0.73
N ALA A 74 21.98 0.38 -1.36
CA ALA A 74 22.76 0.97 -2.46
C ALA A 74 24.08 1.63 -2.03
N ASN A 75 24.31 1.78 -0.71
CA ASN A 75 25.54 2.35 -0.13
C ASN A 75 25.99 3.69 -0.78
N SER A 76 25.03 4.54 -1.13
CA SER A 76 25.26 5.86 -1.70
C SER A 76 24.44 6.90 -0.95
N LYS A 77 25.08 8.01 -0.56
CA LYS A 77 24.43 9.10 0.20
C LYS A 77 23.21 9.66 -0.52
N TYR A 78 23.26 9.80 -1.85
CA TYR A 78 22.16 10.35 -2.63
C TYR A 78 20.97 9.38 -2.70
N ALA A 79 21.23 8.10 -2.96
CA ALA A 79 20.18 7.07 -3.01
C ALA A 79 19.48 6.93 -1.64
N PHE A 80 20.25 6.94 -0.55
CA PHE A 80 19.73 6.84 0.80
C PHE A 80 18.87 8.06 1.20
N LEU A 81 19.31 9.28 0.88
CA LEU A 81 18.50 10.48 1.11
C LEU A 81 17.23 10.48 0.26
N GLY A 82 17.30 9.98 -0.97
CA GLY A 82 16.14 9.80 -1.84
C GLY A 82 15.10 8.86 -1.22
N SER A 83 15.52 7.69 -0.74
CA SER A 83 14.62 6.74 -0.07
C SER A 83 14.04 7.26 1.24
N LEU A 84 14.82 8.04 2.00
CA LEU A 84 14.31 8.68 3.23
C LEU A 84 13.18 9.67 2.92
N ARG A 85 13.33 10.48 1.86
CA ARG A 85 12.30 11.43 1.45
C ARG A 85 11.02 10.73 0.98
N SER A 86 11.14 9.67 0.17
CA SER A 86 9.97 8.91 -0.27
C SER A 86 9.30 8.20 0.91
N THR A 87 10.07 7.64 1.84
CA THR A 87 9.51 6.99 3.04
C THR A 87 8.77 7.99 3.93
N ALA A 88 9.32 9.19 4.13
CA ALA A 88 8.65 10.24 4.89
C ALA A 88 7.32 10.69 4.25
N GLN A 89 7.28 10.79 2.92
CA GLN A 89 6.05 11.06 2.17
C GLN A 89 5.01 9.96 2.41
N LEU A 90 5.40 8.69 2.22
CA LEU A 90 4.50 7.54 2.37
C LEU A 90 3.85 7.50 3.75
N ILE A 91 4.64 7.58 4.82
CA ILE A 91 4.14 7.55 6.21
C ILE A 91 3.17 8.71 6.48
N SER A 92 3.43 9.90 5.91
CA SER A 92 2.58 11.07 6.10
C SER A 92 1.20 10.88 5.46
N TYR A 93 1.14 10.30 4.24
CA TYR A 93 -0.13 10.05 3.54
C TYR A 93 -0.85 8.80 4.04
N GLU A 94 -0.12 7.82 4.58
CA GLU A 94 -0.72 6.66 5.24
C GLU A 94 -1.58 7.07 6.44
N LEU A 95 -1.15 8.07 7.22
CA LEU A 95 -1.96 8.64 8.30
C LEU A 95 -3.27 9.25 7.76
N VAL A 96 -3.20 9.98 6.66
CA VAL A 96 -4.38 10.61 6.03
C VAL A 96 -5.35 9.53 5.54
N LEU A 97 -4.86 8.50 4.85
CA LEU A 97 -5.69 7.39 4.35
C LEU A 97 -6.31 6.57 5.49
N SER A 98 -5.53 6.31 6.55
CA SER A 98 -6.03 5.65 7.77
C SER A 98 -7.16 6.46 8.42
N SER A 99 -7.01 7.79 8.47
CA SER A 99 -8.06 8.67 9.02
C SER A 99 -9.35 8.64 8.19
N VAL A 100 -9.24 8.57 6.86
CA VAL A 100 -10.41 8.41 5.97
C VAL A 100 -11.09 7.07 6.19
N LEU A 101 -10.32 5.98 6.29
CA LEU A 101 -10.85 4.65 6.57
C LEU A 101 -11.58 4.60 7.92
N LEU A 102 -11.07 5.28 8.95
CA LEU A 102 -11.75 5.41 10.24
C LEU A 102 -13.12 6.08 10.11
N ILE A 103 -13.26 7.12 9.29
CA ILE A 103 -14.57 7.77 9.05
C ILE A 103 -15.55 6.78 8.42
N ILE A 104 -15.09 5.96 7.46
CA ILE A 104 -15.93 4.93 6.82
C ILE A 104 -16.36 3.87 7.86
N ILE A 105 -15.44 3.41 8.70
CA ILE A 105 -15.72 2.42 9.76
C ILE A 105 -16.75 2.98 10.75
N MET A 106 -16.68 4.26 11.11
CA MET A 106 -17.65 4.87 12.03
C MET A 106 -19.07 4.90 11.45
N ILE A 107 -19.21 4.96 10.13
CA ILE A 107 -20.52 4.96 9.45
C ILE A 107 -21.07 3.54 9.31
N THR A 108 -20.21 2.58 8.94
CA THR A 108 -20.64 1.20 8.67
C THR A 108 -20.62 0.30 9.90
N ASN A 109 -19.96 0.73 10.98
CA ASN A 109 -19.74 0.00 12.23
C ASN A 109 -19.17 -1.42 12.04
N SER A 110 -18.38 -1.62 10.99
CA SER A 110 -17.77 -2.91 10.68
C SER A 110 -16.39 -2.74 10.03
N LEU A 111 -15.48 -3.65 10.40
CA LEU A 111 -14.14 -3.76 9.84
C LEU A 111 -14.06 -4.74 8.65
N ASN A 112 -15.14 -5.48 8.38
CA ASN A 112 -15.20 -6.41 7.27
C ASN A 112 -15.53 -5.65 5.96
N LEU A 113 -14.68 -5.84 4.94
CA LEU A 113 -14.83 -5.21 3.63
C LEU A 113 -16.10 -5.65 2.90
N ASN A 114 -16.51 -6.91 3.02
CA ASN A 114 -17.75 -7.40 2.42
C ASN A 114 -18.96 -6.65 2.98
N ILE A 115 -19.04 -6.49 4.30
CA ILE A 115 -20.14 -5.77 4.96
C ILE A 115 -20.18 -4.31 4.49
N ASN A 116 -19.02 -3.66 4.36
CA ASN A 116 -18.92 -2.28 3.89
C ASN A 116 -19.35 -2.11 2.43
N VAL A 117 -19.11 -3.09 1.57
CA VAL A 117 -19.62 -3.09 0.17
C VAL A 117 -21.13 -3.31 0.17
N GLN A 118 -21.65 -4.22 1.00
CA GLN A 118 -23.09 -4.48 1.10
C GLN A 118 -23.86 -3.27 1.65
N PHE A 119 -23.25 -2.50 2.56
CA PHE A 119 -23.82 -1.24 3.08
C PHE A 119 -24.07 -0.21 1.96
N GLN A 120 -23.26 -0.23 0.91
CA GLN A 120 -23.31 0.74 -0.18
C GLN A 120 -24.30 0.39 -1.31
N LYS A 121 -25.19 -0.59 -1.10
CA LYS A 121 -26.18 -1.01 -2.10
C LYS A 121 -27.16 0.08 -2.50
N ILE A 122 -27.57 0.93 -1.56
CA ILE A 122 -28.61 1.94 -1.78
C ILE A 122 -27.97 3.22 -2.32
N ILE A 123 -26.93 3.72 -1.64
CA ILE A 123 -26.18 4.92 -2.01
C ILE A 123 -24.70 4.63 -1.82
N TRP A 124 -23.88 4.99 -2.80
CA TRP A 124 -22.43 4.89 -2.70
C TRP A 124 -21.91 5.93 -1.72
N LEU A 125 -21.04 5.54 -0.79
CA LEU A 125 -20.49 6.44 0.23
C LEU A 125 -19.70 7.63 -0.36
N GLY A 126 -19.23 7.51 -1.61
CA GLY A 126 -18.57 8.61 -2.32
C GLY A 126 -19.48 9.80 -2.63
N ILE A 127 -20.81 9.63 -2.67
CA ILE A 127 -21.76 10.72 -2.94
C ILE A 127 -21.94 11.62 -1.70
N PRO A 128 -22.37 11.11 -0.52
CA PRO A 128 -22.49 11.94 0.68
C PRO A 128 -21.13 12.41 1.19
N LEU A 129 -20.05 11.67 0.94
CA LEU A 129 -18.70 11.98 1.42
C LEU A 129 -17.77 12.47 0.30
N PHE A 130 -18.28 13.29 -0.63
CA PHE A 130 -17.54 13.69 -1.82
C PHE A 130 -16.19 14.39 -1.50
N VAL A 131 -16.15 15.23 -0.48
CA VAL A 131 -14.90 15.89 -0.05
C VAL A 131 -13.88 14.87 0.45
N ILE A 132 -14.34 13.84 1.18
CA ILE A 132 -13.48 12.77 1.69
C ILE A 132 -12.98 11.91 0.54
N LEU A 133 -13.80 11.66 -0.48
CA LEU A 133 -13.38 10.95 -1.69
C LEU A 133 -12.22 11.68 -2.39
N ILE A 134 -12.27 13.01 -2.48
CA ILE A 134 -11.18 13.81 -3.06
C ILE A 134 -9.90 13.70 -2.21
N ILE A 135 -10.03 13.81 -0.87
CA ILE A 135 -8.88 13.67 0.04
C ILE A 135 -8.25 12.27 -0.08
N PHE A 136 -9.10 11.23 -0.15
CA PHE A 136 -8.66 9.85 -0.34
C PHE A 136 -7.92 9.68 -1.67
N PHE A 137 -8.45 10.24 -2.76
CA PHE A 137 -7.84 10.15 -4.07
C PHE A 137 -6.47 10.84 -4.11
N ILE A 138 -6.36 12.05 -3.57
CA ILE A 138 -5.08 12.76 -3.47
C ILE A 138 -4.09 11.96 -2.60
N GLY A 139 -4.56 11.40 -1.48
CA GLY A 139 -3.76 10.56 -0.61
C GLY A 139 -3.23 9.30 -1.31
N ALA A 140 -4.07 8.60 -2.05
CA ALA A 140 -3.69 7.37 -2.76
C ALA A 140 -2.70 7.63 -3.91
N VAL A 141 -2.87 8.75 -4.62
CA VAL A 141 -1.92 9.20 -5.66
C VAL A 141 -0.56 9.52 -5.02
N ALA A 142 -0.58 10.27 -3.91
CA ALA A 142 0.64 10.62 -3.20
C ALA A 142 1.35 9.41 -2.55
N GLU A 143 0.60 8.43 -2.04
CA GLU A 143 1.14 7.18 -1.51
C GLU A 143 1.78 6.32 -2.61
N THR A 144 1.26 6.32 -3.84
CA THR A 144 1.88 5.58 -4.94
C THR A 144 3.05 6.30 -5.60
N ASN A 145 3.47 7.46 -5.07
CA ASN A 145 4.52 8.33 -5.62
C ASN A 145 4.30 8.63 -7.12
N ARG A 146 3.05 8.87 -7.52
CA ARG A 146 2.65 9.16 -8.89
C ARG A 146 2.00 10.53 -9.00
#